data_AF-A0A528HD94-F1
#
_entry.id   AF-A0A528HD94-F1
#
_cell.length_a   1.000
_cell.length_b   1.000
_cell.length_c   1.000
_cell.angle_alpha   90.00
_cell.angle_beta   90.00
_cell.angle_gamma   90.00
#
_symmetry.space_group_name_H-M   'P 1'
#
loop_
_entity.id
_entity.type
_entity.pdbx_description
1 polymer ?
#
loop_
_entity_poly.entity_id
_entity_poly.type
_entity_poly.pdbx_seq_one_letter_code
_entity_poly.pdbx_strand_id
1 'polypeptide(L)'
;MLQELPFSVDNGARSNHRVRRLDKLSARRDGWRILHVVVYAGMSLACMLGASSANAEEYVLGPQDKLRVKVYEWRASRDTIFGWDALNDEYTVGPNGSVSLPL
;
A
#
# COMPACT_ATOMS: atom_id res chain seq x y z
N MET A 1 44.19 35.42 79.47
CA MET A 1 44.64 34.03 79.24
C MET A 1 43.95 33.59 77.94
N LEU A 2 44.53 33.98 76.80
CA LEU A 2 45.28 33.11 75.88
C LEU A 2 44.44 31.93 75.38
N GLN A 3 44.05 31.95 74.10
CA GLN A 3 44.57 30.99 73.11
C GLN A 3 44.04 31.23 71.68
N GLU A 4 44.93 30.95 70.76
CA GLU A 4 44.98 31.24 69.33
C GLU A 4 44.24 30.21 68.44
N LEU A 5 43.78 30.70 67.28
CA LEU A 5 43.61 30.14 65.92
C LEU A 5 43.91 28.63 65.64
N PRO A 6 43.22 28.02 64.64
CA PRO A 6 43.81 28.07 63.29
C PRO A 6 42.81 28.30 62.14
N PHE A 7 43.33 29.03 61.16
CA PHE A 7 42.90 29.09 59.77
C PHE A 7 42.88 27.68 59.15
N SER A 8 41.80 27.37 58.42
CA SER A 8 41.72 26.21 57.53
C SER A 8 41.17 26.68 56.18
N VAL A 9 42.05 26.71 55.19
CA VAL A 9 41.68 26.87 53.77
C VAL A 9 41.09 25.56 53.29
N ASP A 10 39.82 25.59 52.92
CA ASP A 10 39.21 24.55 52.10
C ASP A 10 38.98 25.13 50.69
N ASN A 11 39.63 24.48 49.73
CA ASN A 11 39.71 24.87 48.34
C ASN A 11 39.23 23.64 47.57
N GLY A 12 37.96 23.59 47.18
CA GLY A 12 37.48 22.43 46.43
C GLY A 12 36.02 22.47 46.01
N ALA A 13 35.81 21.98 44.79
CA ALA A 13 34.54 21.51 44.25
C ALA A 13 33.57 22.57 43.67
N ARG A 14 34.01 23.30 42.64
CA ARG A 14 33.10 23.60 41.51
C ARG A 14 32.82 22.30 40.76
N SER A 15 31.70 21.64 41.04
CA SER A 15 31.37 20.34 40.45
C SER A 15 29.94 20.28 39.89
N ASN A 16 29.86 20.39 38.56
CA ASN A 16 29.08 19.58 37.61
C ASN A 16 27.55 19.35 37.75
N HIS A 17 26.85 19.89 38.74
CA HIS A 17 25.44 19.58 38.94
C HIS A 17 24.45 20.19 37.91
N ARG A 18 24.89 21.17 37.10
CA ARG A 18 23.96 21.93 36.23
C ARG A 18 23.65 21.25 34.90
N VAL A 19 24.56 20.45 34.36
CA VAL A 19 24.41 19.83 33.02
C VAL A 19 23.33 18.74 33.04
N ARG A 20 23.30 17.93 34.11
CA ARG A 20 22.41 16.76 34.26
C ARG A 20 20.90 17.09 34.25
N ARG A 21 20.50 18.33 34.53
CA ARG A 21 19.08 18.72 34.63
C ARG A 21 18.47 19.02 33.25
N LEU A 22 19.25 19.48 32.28
CA LEU A 22 18.76 19.84 30.95
C LEU A 22 18.54 18.60 30.07
N ASP A 23 19.44 17.61 30.19
CA ASP A 23 19.34 16.33 29.46
C ASP A 23 18.03 15.60 29.77
N LYS A 24 17.59 15.69 31.03
CA LYS A 24 16.40 15.00 31.54
C LYS A 24 15.08 15.60 31.02
N LEU A 25 15.09 16.88 30.63
CA LEU A 25 13.92 17.57 30.06
C LEU A 25 13.85 17.40 28.54
N SER A 26 15.00 17.33 27.85
CA SER A 26 15.07 16.99 26.42
C SER A 26 14.53 15.60 26.15
N ALA A 27 14.98 14.61 26.92
CA ALA A 27 14.57 13.20 26.78
C ALA A 27 13.04 13.00 26.84
N ARG A 28 12.32 13.86 27.58
CA ARG A 28 10.85 13.82 27.68
C ARG A 28 10.14 14.35 26.43
N ARG A 29 10.70 15.36 25.76
CA ARG A 29 10.20 15.90 24.48
C ARG A 29 10.56 15.00 23.31
N ASP A 30 11.73 14.38 23.37
CA ASP A 30 12.22 13.51 22.29
C ASP A 30 11.54 12.14 22.31
N GLY A 31 11.19 11.61 23.48
CA GLY A 31 10.39 10.39 23.60
C GLY A 31 9.03 10.50 22.91
N TRP A 32 8.39 11.68 22.94
CA TRP A 32 7.11 11.89 22.27
C TRP A 32 7.26 11.92 20.75
N ARG A 33 8.34 12.51 20.22
CA ARG A 33 8.63 12.55 18.78
C ARG A 33 8.95 11.16 18.24
N ILE A 34 9.72 10.37 18.99
CA ILE A 34 10.05 8.99 18.64
C ILE A 34 8.76 8.13 18.61
N LEU A 35 7.88 8.31 19.59
CA LEU A 35 6.60 7.58 19.65
C LEU A 35 5.73 7.89 18.41
N HIS A 36 5.61 9.16 18.03
CA HIS A 36 4.90 9.54 16.79
C HIS A 36 5.53 8.93 15.54
N VAL A 37 6.85 8.97 15.40
CA VAL A 37 7.54 8.40 14.23
C VAL A 37 7.30 6.89 14.14
N VAL A 38 7.35 6.17 15.27
CA VAL A 38 7.08 4.73 15.30
C VAL A 38 5.63 4.43 14.93
N VAL A 39 4.67 5.23 15.42
CA VAL A 39 3.25 5.07 15.06
C VAL A 39 3.02 5.34 13.58
N TYR A 40 3.57 6.42 13.03
CA TYR A 40 3.42 6.73 11.60
C TYR A 40 4.13 5.70 10.71
N ALA A 41 5.32 5.25 11.10
CA ALA A 41 6.04 4.19 10.37
C ALA A 41 5.28 2.86 10.42
N GLY A 42 4.75 2.49 11.59
CA GLY A 42 3.91 1.30 11.75
C GLY A 42 2.61 1.38 10.93
N MET A 43 1.96 2.54 10.93
CA MET A 43 0.74 2.78 10.15
C MET A 43 1.01 2.76 8.64
N SER A 44 2.11 3.37 8.18
CA SER A 44 2.54 3.30 6.79
C SER A 44 2.85 1.87 6.34
N LEU A 45 3.54 1.10 7.17
CA LEU A 45 3.87 -0.30 6.89
C LEU A 45 2.59 -1.16 6.85
N ALA A 46 1.65 -0.94 7.77
CA ALA A 46 0.36 -1.64 7.78
C ALA A 46 -0.48 -1.33 6.53
N CYS A 47 -0.49 -0.08 6.05
CA CYS A 47 -1.16 0.29 4.80
C CYS A 47 -0.53 -0.39 3.58
N MET A 48 0.79 -0.52 3.53
CA MET A 48 1.48 -1.22 2.44
C MET A 48 1.23 -2.73 2.46
N LEU A 49 1.19 -3.36 3.63
CA LEU A 49 0.92 -4.79 3.79
C LEU A 49 -0.57 -5.15 3.61
N GLY A 50 -1.47 -4.21 3.88
CA GLY A 50 -2.92 -4.38 3.75
C GLY A 50 -3.48 -4.06 2.36
N ALA A 51 -2.64 -3.59 1.43
CA ALA A 51 -3.03 -3.35 0.05
C ALA A 51 -3.25 -4.70 -0.67
N SER A 52 -4.43 -5.28 -0.50
CA SER A 52 -4.85 -6.42 -1.31
C SER A 52 -5.04 -5.96 -2.76
N SER A 53 -4.48 -6.70 -3.70
CA SER A 53 -4.80 -6.51 -5.12
C SER A 53 -6.30 -6.76 -5.29
N ALA A 54 -7.05 -5.72 -5.68
CA ALA A 54 -8.42 -5.88 -6.11
C ALA A 54 -8.41 -6.72 -7.41
N ASN A 55 -8.49 -8.03 -7.26
CA ASN A 55 -8.72 -8.93 -8.37
C ASN A 55 -10.22 -8.86 -8.66
N ALA A 56 -10.58 -8.18 -9.75
CA ALA A 56 -11.93 -8.28 -10.26
C ALA A 56 -12.20 -9.75 -10.63
N GLU A 57 -13.33 -10.27 -10.19
CA GLU A 57 -13.78 -11.60 -10.58
C GLU A 57 -13.94 -11.65 -12.12
N GLU A 58 -13.52 -12.75 -12.73
CA GLU A 58 -13.67 -12.93 -14.17
C GLU A 58 -15.16 -13.02 -14.52
N TYR A 59 -15.58 -12.28 -15.55
CA TYR A 59 -16.99 -12.25 -15.92
C TYR A 59 -17.42 -13.59 -16.51
N VAL A 60 -18.33 -14.26 -15.82
CA VAL A 60 -18.96 -15.49 -16.29
C VAL A 60 -20.24 -15.13 -17.02
N LEU A 61 -20.37 -15.59 -18.27
CA LEU A 61 -21.55 -15.35 -19.08
C LEU A 61 -22.81 -15.93 -18.41
N GLY A 62 -23.83 -15.11 -18.28
CA GLY A 62 -25.15 -15.48 -17.78
C GLY A 62 -26.15 -15.75 -18.90
N PRO A 63 -27.27 -16.42 -18.59
CA PRO A 63 -28.44 -16.43 -19.48
C PRO A 63 -28.85 -15.01 -19.87
N GLN A 64 -29.28 -14.84 -21.12
CA GLN A 64 -29.67 -13.56 -21.73
C GLN A 64 -28.51 -12.60 -22.06
N ASP A 65 -27.26 -12.98 -21.79
CA ASP A 65 -26.12 -12.21 -22.25
C ASP A 65 -26.04 -12.17 -23.77
N LYS A 66 -25.56 -11.06 -24.30
CA LYS A 66 -25.40 -10.81 -25.73
C LYS A 66 -23.94 -10.91 -26.12
N LEU A 67 -23.64 -11.82 -27.04
CA LEU A 67 -22.32 -12.08 -27.57
C LEU A 67 -22.22 -11.58 -29.00
N ARG A 68 -21.28 -10.67 -29.26
CA ARG A 68 -20.96 -10.24 -30.61
C ARG A 68 -19.84 -11.11 -31.17
N VAL A 69 -20.17 -11.96 -32.14
CA VAL A 69 -19.20 -12.87 -32.76
C VAL A 69 -18.74 -12.28 -34.10
N LYS A 70 -17.45 -12.44 -34.40
CA LYS A 70 -16.85 -12.04 -35.67
C LYS A 70 -15.87 -13.09 -36.17
N VAL A 71 -16.17 -13.67 -37.32
CA VAL A 71 -15.38 -14.67 -38.02
C VAL A 71 -14.90 -14.12 -39.35
N TYR A 72 -13.58 -14.18 -39.53
CA TYR A 72 -12.90 -13.75 -40.74
C TYR A 72 -12.01 -14.87 -41.26
N GLU A 73 -12.01 -15.05 -42.57
CA GLU A 73 -11.12 -15.96 -43.28
C GLU A 73 -10.06 -15.14 -44.03
N TRP A 74 -8.78 -15.44 -43.78
CA TRP A 74 -7.71 -14.95 -44.62
C TRP A 74 -7.70 -15.75 -45.94
N ARG A 75 -7.87 -15.08 -47.08
CA ARG A 75 -7.72 -15.68 -48.42
C ARG A 75 -6.43 -15.21 -49.07
N ALA A 76 -5.35 -15.95 -48.85
CA ALA A 76 -3.99 -15.54 -49.26
C ALA A 76 -3.82 -15.47 -50.78
N SER A 77 -4.50 -16.35 -51.51
CA SER A 77 -4.52 -16.34 -52.97
C SER A 77 -5.11 -15.07 -53.57
N ARG A 78 -5.90 -14.31 -52.79
CA ARG A 78 -6.52 -13.05 -53.21
C ARG A 78 -5.98 -11.85 -52.43
N ASP A 79 -5.11 -12.08 -51.44
CA ASP A 79 -4.66 -11.07 -50.49
C ASP A 79 -5.83 -10.29 -49.83
N THR A 80 -6.92 -11.00 -49.51
CA THR A 80 -8.14 -10.40 -48.96
C THR A 80 -8.61 -11.11 -47.70
N ILE A 81 -9.18 -10.34 -46.76
CA ILE A 81 -9.91 -10.86 -45.61
C ILE A 81 -11.39 -10.97 -45.99
N PHE A 82 -11.96 -12.17 -45.86
CA PHE A 82 -13.37 -12.44 -46.13
C PHE A 82 -14.13 -12.61 -44.81
N GLY A 83 -15.20 -11.85 -44.61
CA GLY A 83 -16.08 -11.99 -43.44
C GLY A 83 -17.18 -13.03 -43.68
N TRP A 84 -17.46 -13.86 -42.68
CA TRP A 84 -18.59 -14.79 -42.72
C TRP A 84 -19.86 -14.10 -42.21
N ASP A 85 -20.60 -13.45 -43.10
CA ASP A 85 -21.73 -12.58 -42.73
C ASP A 85 -22.76 -13.26 -41.82
N ALA A 86 -23.10 -14.52 -42.07
CA ALA A 86 -24.06 -15.27 -41.24
C ALA A 86 -23.57 -15.49 -39.79
N LEU A 87 -22.26 -15.56 -39.57
CA LEU A 87 -21.64 -15.74 -38.25
C LEU A 87 -21.26 -14.40 -37.58
N ASN A 88 -21.26 -13.31 -38.34
CA ASN A 88 -20.82 -11.99 -37.91
C ASN A 88 -21.96 -11.18 -37.27
N ASP A 89 -22.63 -11.77 -36.28
CA ASP A 89 -23.82 -11.19 -35.68
C ASP A 89 -23.79 -11.21 -34.13
N GLU A 90 -24.87 -10.74 -33.52
CA GLU A 90 -25.13 -10.80 -32.09
C GLU A 90 -25.98 -12.04 -31.73
N TYR A 91 -25.48 -12.85 -30.81
CA TYR A 91 -26.14 -14.05 -30.32
C TYR A 91 -26.46 -13.94 -28.84
N THR A 92 -27.59 -14.49 -28.43
CA THR A 92 -28.01 -14.49 -27.04
C THR A 92 -27.71 -15.83 -26.37
N VAL A 93 -27.17 -15.80 -25.16
CA VAL A 93 -26.94 -16.98 -24.33
C VAL A 93 -28.29 -17.51 -23.83
N GLY A 94 -28.58 -18.78 -24.12
CA GLY A 94 -29.79 -19.45 -23.70
C GLY A 94 -29.83 -19.75 -22.19
N PRO A 95 -30.99 -20.18 -21.66
CA PRO A 95 -31.18 -20.47 -20.23
C PRO A 95 -30.29 -21.61 -19.70
N ASN A 96 -29.81 -22.47 -20.59
CA ASN A 96 -28.88 -23.56 -20.28
C ASN A 96 -27.40 -23.18 -20.52
N GLY A 97 -27.09 -21.91 -20.81
CA GLY A 97 -25.73 -21.47 -21.15
C GLY A 97 -25.30 -21.76 -22.60
N SER A 98 -26.19 -22.29 -23.45
CA SER A 98 -25.86 -22.57 -24.86
C SER A 98 -26.04 -21.36 -25.77
N VAL A 99 -25.30 -21.32 -26.89
CA VAL A 99 -25.41 -20.30 -27.94
C VAL A 99 -25.69 -21.00 -29.25
N SER A 100 -26.75 -20.59 -29.96
CA SER A 100 -27.12 -21.16 -31.26
C SER A 100 -26.48 -20.34 -32.38
N LEU A 101 -25.61 -20.98 -33.16
CA LEU A 101 -24.97 -20.39 -34.34
C LEU A 101 -25.57 -20.98 -35.62
N PRO A 102 -25.70 -20.19 -36.70
CA PRO A 102 -26.09 -20.70 -38.00
C PRO A 102 -24.93 -21.50 -38.60
N LEU A 103 -25.21 -22.75 -38.98
CA LEU A 103 -24.31 -23.65 -39.72
C LEU A 103 -24.82 -23.82 -41.16
#